data_AF-A0A343S8B1-F1
#
_entry.id   AF-A0A343S8B1-F1
#
_cell.length_a   1.000
_cell.length_b   1.000
_cell.length_c   1.000
_cell.angle_alpha   90.00
_cell.angle_beta   90.00
_cell.angle_gamma   90.00
#
_symmetry.space_group_name_H-M   'P 1'
#
loop_
_entity.id
_entity.type
_entity.pdbx_description
1 polymer ?
#
loop_
_entity_poly.entity_id
_entity_poly.type
_entity_poly.pdbx_seq_one_letter_code
_entity_poly.pdbx_strand_id
1 'polypeptide(L)' 'MTIPSIFVPLVGLVFPAIAMASLSLYVQKTKIF' A
#
# COMPACT_ATOMS: atom_id res chain seq x y z
N MET A 1 -23.57 -12.89 -3.55
CA MET A 1 -22.10 -12.85 -3.77
C MET A 1 -21.52 -11.84 -2.77
N THR A 2 -20.60 -12.27 -1.92
CA THR A 2 -20.17 -11.50 -0.76
C THR A 2 -19.14 -10.44 -1.15
N ILE A 3 -19.57 -9.17 -1.17
CA ILE A 3 -18.70 -7.97 -1.28
C ILE A 3 -17.43 -8.02 -0.40
N PRO A 4 -17.44 -8.51 0.87
CA PRO A 4 -16.25 -8.47 1.72
C PRO A 4 -15.05 -9.24 1.17
N SER A 5 -15.23 -10.29 0.36
CA SER A 5 -14.09 -11.09 -0.11
C SER A 5 -13.17 -10.37 -1.11
N ILE A 6 -13.65 -9.30 -1.76
CA ILE A 6 -12.82 -8.43 -2.61
C ILE A 6 -12.16 -7.34 -1.77
N PHE A 7 -12.88 -6.76 -0.81
CA PHE A 7 -12.35 -5.67 0.00
C PHE A 7 -11.29 -6.14 1.00
N VAL A 8 -11.45 -7.29 1.64
CA VAL A 8 -10.49 -7.85 2.60
C VAL A 8 -9.06 -7.94 2.03
N PRO A 9 -8.82 -8.56 0.85
CA PRO A 9 -7.48 -8.58 0.27
C PRO A 9 -7.05 -7.21 -0.29
N LEU A 10 -7.99 -6.39 -0.76
CA LEU A 10 -7.67 -5.06 -1.29
C LEU A 10 -7.15 -4.11 -0.20
N VAL A 11 -7.79 -4.07 0.98
CA VAL A 11 -7.32 -3.27 2.12
C VAL A 11 -6.25 -3.97 2.97
N GLY A 12 -6.22 -5.31 2.98
CA GLY A 12 -5.28 -6.08 3.79
C GLY A 12 -3.94 -6.39 3.12
N LEU A 13 -3.90 -6.40 1.78
CA LEU A 13 -2.69 -6.77 1.02
C LEU A 13 -2.30 -5.70 0.00
N VAL A 14 -3.23 -5.29 -0.87
CA VAL A 14 -2.91 -4.38 -1.98
C VAL A 14 -2.63 -2.97 -1.50
N PHE A 15 -3.53 -2.39 -0.70
CA PHE A 15 -3.35 -1.05 -0.15
C PHE A 15 -2.08 -0.92 0.72
N PRO A 16 -1.79 -1.85 1.66
CA PRO A 16 -0.55 -1.83 2.43
C PRO A 16 0.71 -1.97 1.56
N ALA A 17 0.71 -2.85 0.55
CA ALA A 17 1.85 -3.00 -0.36
C ALA A 17 2.15 -1.70 -1.12
N ILE A 18 1.12 -1.02 -1.62
CA ILE A 18 1.25 0.27 -2.32
C ILE A 18 1.73 1.35 -1.34
N ALA A 19 1.17 1.41 -0.13
CA ALA A 19 1.57 2.38 0.90
C ALA A 19 3.05 2.20 1.30
N MET A 20 3.51 0.98 1.52
CA MET A 20 4.90 0.69 1.86
C MET A 20 5.87 1.04 0.72
N ALA A 21 5.53 0.70 -0.52
CA ALA A 21 6.36 1.06 -1.68
C ALA A 21 6.42 2.57 -1.89
N SER A 22 5.27 3.25 -1.79
CA SER A 22 5.18 4.72 -1.93
C SER A 22 5.94 5.43 -0.82
N LEU A 23 5.81 4.97 0.43
CA LEU A 23 6.53 5.51 1.57
C LEU A 23 8.04 5.26 1.47
N SER A 24 8.45 4.09 0.98
CA SER A 24 9.86 3.79 0.70
C SER A 24 10.45 4.78 -0.31
N LEU A 25 9.79 4.97 -1.45
CA LEU A 25 10.22 5.93 -2.47
C LEU A 25 10.23 7.37 -1.95
N TYR A 26 9.22 7.76 -1.16
CA TYR A 26 9.15 9.08 -0.53
C TYR A 26 10.33 9.32 0.42
N VAL A 27 10.60 8.36 1.32
CA VAL A 27 11.72 8.44 2.27
C VAL A 27 13.08 8.44 1.57
N GLN A 28 13.23 7.71 0.46
CA GLN A 28 14.45 7.78 -0.35
C GLN A 28 14.60 9.17 -0.99
N LYS A 29 13.52 9.74 -1.55
CA LYS A 29 13.56 11.12 -2.09
C LYS A 29 13.84 12.19 -1.03
N THR A 30 13.33 12.04 0.19
CA THR A 30 13.57 12.97 1.30
C THR A 30 14.99 12.89 1.86
N LYS A 31 15.65 11.72 1.82
CA LYS A 31 17.02 11.54 2.32
C LYS A 31 18.12 11.88 1.29
N ILE A 32 17.77 12.04 0.01
CA ILE A 32 18.71 12.42 -1.06
C ILE A 32 18.90 13.95 -1.13
N PHE A 33 18.09 14.74 -0.41
CA PHE A 33 18.31 16.16 -0.14
C PHE A 33 18.81 16.39 1.30
#